data_AF-A0A443LUP6-F1
#
_entry.id   AF-A0A443LUP6-F1
#
_cell.length_a   1.000
_cell.length_b   1.000
_cell.length_c   1.000
_cell.angle_alpha   90.00
_cell.angle_beta   90.00
_cell.angle_gamma   90.00
#
_symmetry.space_group_name_H-M   'P 1'
#
loop_
_entity.id
_entity.type
_entity.pdbx_description
1 polymer ?
#
loop_
_entity_poly.entity_id
_entity_poly.type
_entity_poly.pdbx_seq_one_letter_code
_entity_poly.pdbx_strand_id
1 'polypeptide(L)'
;MQISDQAGIAQAEQRARRPLSYADASDRGPCEGRQASPSNPTGAGDAPAKERRSETFVFRCTPAEKAALRAKAEAAGLSAADLLLEALRFTEARRRKPIPRAAPELVRAVGRIGGNLNQIARWLNRAARAGESRQIDALQVARQLVAIERQLAPLIAEVGRC
;
A
#
# COMPACT_ATOMS: atom_id res chain seq x y z
N MET A 1 -20.37 47.00 -54.37
CA MET A 1 -21.80 46.61 -54.20
C MET A 1 -21.86 45.12 -54.48
N GLN A 2 -22.29 44.19 -53.63
CA GLN A 2 -22.91 44.15 -52.30
C GLN A 2 -22.58 42.75 -51.73
N ILE A 3 -22.13 42.66 -50.46
CA ILE A 3 -22.82 42.03 -49.31
C ILE A 3 -22.77 40.49 -49.35
N SER A 4 -21.78 39.83 -48.74
CA SER A 4 -21.60 39.50 -47.31
C SER A 4 -22.11 38.09 -46.98
N ASP A 5 -21.15 37.18 -46.92
CA ASP A 5 -21.26 35.81 -46.42
C ASP A 5 -21.19 35.77 -44.89
N GLN A 6 -22.06 34.92 -44.34
CA GLN A 6 -21.85 34.05 -43.19
C GLN A 6 -21.66 34.60 -41.76
N ALA A 7 -22.71 34.30 -40.99
CA ALA A 7 -22.67 33.46 -39.79
C ALA A 7 -21.87 33.99 -38.59
N GLY A 8 -22.63 34.56 -37.66
CA GLY A 8 -22.19 34.80 -36.30
C GLY A 8 -21.74 33.51 -35.61
N ILE A 9 -20.55 33.59 -35.01
CA ILE A 9 -20.12 32.66 -33.96
C ILE A 9 -20.04 33.49 -32.70
N ALA A 10 -20.98 33.22 -31.80
CA ALA A 10 -21.09 33.81 -30.48
C ALA A 10 -19.76 33.70 -29.73
N GLN A 11 -19.28 34.84 -29.26
CA GLN A 11 -18.18 34.92 -28.31
C GLN A 11 -18.64 34.27 -26.99
N ALA A 12 -18.23 33.02 -26.75
CA ALA A 12 -18.39 32.40 -25.44
C ALA A 12 -17.26 32.90 -24.54
N GLU A 13 -17.62 33.85 -23.69
CA GLU A 13 -16.80 34.53 -22.69
C GLU A 13 -15.85 33.59 -21.93
N GLN A 14 -14.61 34.06 -21.75
CA GLN A 14 -13.61 33.45 -20.90
C GLN A 14 -14.15 33.17 -19.49
N ARG A 15 -14.47 31.91 -19.20
CA ARG A 15 -14.51 31.42 -17.81
C ARG A 15 -13.09 31.28 -17.29
N ALA A 16 -12.58 32.38 -16.71
CA ALA A 16 -11.41 32.34 -15.85
C ALA A 16 -11.61 31.24 -14.80
N ARG A 17 -10.80 30.18 -14.85
CA ARG A 17 -10.74 29.21 -13.77
C ARG A 17 -10.24 29.94 -12.53
N ARG A 18 -11.04 29.95 -11.47
CA ARG A 18 -10.63 30.39 -10.13
C ARG A 18 -9.28 29.75 -9.78
N PRO A 19 -8.31 30.50 -9.21
CA PRO A 19 -7.13 29.88 -8.63
C PRO A 19 -7.60 28.95 -7.50
N LEU A 20 -7.20 27.69 -7.56
CA LEU A 20 -7.36 26.78 -6.44
C LEU A 20 -6.36 27.23 -5.37
N SER A 21 -6.80 28.05 -4.42
CA SER A 21 -5.96 28.47 -3.29
C SER A 21 -5.84 27.31 -2.31
N TYR A 22 -4.66 26.71 -2.23
CA TYR A 22 -4.24 25.86 -1.10
C TYR A 22 -3.57 26.69 0.01
N ALA A 23 -3.92 27.97 0.10
CA ALA A 23 -3.49 28.83 1.19
C ALA A 23 -4.52 28.72 2.30
N ASP A 24 -4.28 27.77 3.21
CA ASP A 24 -4.37 27.98 4.66
C ASP A 24 -3.74 26.76 5.34
N ALA A 25 -2.44 26.89 5.64
CA ALA A 25 -1.67 25.88 6.35
C ALA A 25 -2.07 25.74 7.84
N SER A 26 -3.03 26.54 8.30
CA SER A 26 -3.56 26.57 9.66
C SER A 26 -4.71 25.58 9.92
N ASP A 27 -5.33 25.02 8.88
CA ASP A 27 -6.51 24.14 9.03
C ASP A 27 -6.18 22.64 9.00
N ARG A 28 -4.92 22.30 9.31
CA ARG A 28 -4.49 20.92 9.58
C ARG A 28 -4.48 20.67 11.09
N GLY A 29 -5.64 20.82 11.73
CA GLY A 29 -5.84 20.24 13.05
C GLY A 29 -5.49 18.75 13.01
N PRO A 30 -4.80 18.20 14.02
CA PRO A 30 -4.50 16.78 14.03
C PRO A 30 -5.83 16.03 13.96
N CYS A 31 -6.00 15.24 12.91
CA CYS A 31 -7.09 14.28 12.88
C CYS A 31 -6.88 13.40 14.11
N GLU A 32 -7.71 13.56 15.14
CA GLU A 32 -7.77 12.61 16.25
C GLU A 32 -8.31 11.30 15.67
N GLY A 33 -7.39 10.55 15.08
CA GLY A 33 -7.64 9.23 14.56
C GLY A 33 -8.12 8.38 15.73
N ARG A 34 -9.20 7.64 15.51
CA ARG A 34 -9.64 6.57 16.41
C ARG A 34 -8.40 5.80 16.86
N GLN A 35 -8.12 5.81 18.17
CA GLN A 35 -7.02 5.05 18.74
C GLN A 35 -7.15 3.61 18.25
N ALA A 36 -6.14 3.14 17.51
CA ALA A 36 -6.06 1.74 17.14
C ALA A 36 -5.99 0.92 18.43
N SER A 37 -6.70 -0.21 18.46
CA SER A 37 -6.76 -1.07 19.64
C SER A 37 -5.34 -1.39 20.17
N PRO A 38 -5.14 -1.46 21.50
CA PRO A 38 -3.83 -1.55 22.17
C PRO A 38 -3.08 -2.88 21.93
N SER A 39 -3.52 -3.69 20.95
CA SER A 39 -3.00 -5.01 20.64
C SER A 39 -1.97 -5.01 19.52
N ASN A 40 -1.59 -3.85 18.98
CA ASN A 40 -0.52 -3.76 17.99
C ASN A 40 0.74 -3.24 18.68
N PRO A 41 1.68 -4.12 19.11
CA PRO A 41 2.96 -3.69 19.62
C PRO A 41 3.87 -3.38 18.43
N THR A 42 3.47 -2.41 17.60
CA THR A 42 4.48 -1.67 16.84
C THR A 42 4.94 -0.57 17.77
N GLY A 43 5.78 -0.96 18.74
CA GLY A 43 6.70 0.00 19.35
C GLY A 43 7.46 0.62 18.20
N ALA A 44 7.12 1.85 17.86
CA ALA A 44 7.95 2.70 17.06
C ALA A 44 9.24 2.90 17.87
N GLY A 45 10.20 2.00 17.72
CA GLY A 45 11.58 2.43 17.78
C GLY A 45 11.72 3.55 16.76
N ASP A 46 12.41 4.61 17.13
CA ASP A 46 12.70 5.78 16.29
C ASP A 46 13.39 5.35 14.99
N ALA A 47 12.60 4.88 14.03
CA ALA A 47 13.05 4.76 12.67
C ALA A 47 13.28 6.21 12.20
N PRO A 48 14.47 6.54 11.65
CA PRO A 48 14.73 7.89 11.18
C PRO A 48 13.60 8.28 10.24
N ALA A 49 12.87 9.33 10.61
CA ALA A 49 11.74 9.82 9.85
C ALA A 49 12.28 10.22 8.47
N LYS A 50 12.09 9.34 7.48
CA LYS A 50 12.48 9.59 6.11
C LYS A 50 11.90 10.94 5.72
N GLU A 51 12.77 11.88 5.33
CA GLU A 51 12.37 13.25 5.04
C GLU A 51 11.19 13.25 4.06
N ARG A 52 10.10 13.86 4.48
CA ARG A 52 8.85 13.84 3.72
C ARG A 52 9.00 14.83 2.57
N ARG A 53 8.78 14.36 1.34
CA ARG A 53 8.76 15.22 0.14
C ARG A 53 7.65 16.27 0.30
N SER A 54 8.02 17.53 0.55
CA SER A 54 7.11 18.66 0.79
C SER A 54 6.73 19.41 -0.49
N GLU A 55 7.62 19.42 -1.47
CA GLU A 55 7.46 20.19 -2.70
C GLU A 55 6.74 19.42 -3.80
N THR A 56 5.92 20.13 -4.58
CA THR A 56 5.17 19.56 -5.72
C THR A 56 5.66 20.11 -7.04
N PHE A 57 5.90 19.23 -8.02
CA PHE A 57 6.28 19.58 -9.38
C PHE A 57 5.13 19.32 -10.36
N VAL A 58 4.67 20.36 -11.06
CA VAL A 58 3.57 20.26 -12.05
C VAL A 58 4.12 20.46 -13.45
N PHE A 59 3.87 19.50 -14.34
CA PHE A 59 4.31 19.52 -15.74
C PHE A 59 3.11 19.55 -16.69
N ARG A 60 3.12 20.48 -17.66
CA ARG A 60 2.14 20.50 -18.76
C ARG A 60 2.66 19.61 -19.88
N CYS A 61 1.84 18.66 -20.31
CA CYS A 61 2.15 17.73 -21.39
C CYS A 61 0.94 17.50 -22.28
N THR A 62 1.20 17.05 -23.49
CA THR A 62 0.16 16.53 -24.39
C THR A 62 -0.32 15.15 -23.92
N PRO A 63 -1.50 14.69 -24.37
CA PRO A 63 -1.99 13.33 -24.04
C PRO A 63 -1.03 12.22 -24.48
N ALA A 64 -0.38 12.40 -25.65
CA ALA A 64 0.58 11.45 -26.19
C ALA A 64 1.85 11.36 -25.33
N GLU A 65 2.38 12.49 -24.89
CA GLU A 65 3.53 12.55 -23.98
C GLU A 65 3.22 11.89 -22.63
N LYS A 66 2.01 12.12 -22.09
CA LYS A 66 1.57 11.49 -20.85
C LYS A 66 1.47 9.96 -20.98
N ALA A 67 0.97 9.47 -22.12
CA ALA A 67 0.90 8.05 -22.41
C ALA A 67 2.31 7.43 -22.53
N ALA A 68 3.21 8.09 -23.26
CA ALA A 68 4.59 7.65 -23.40
C ALA A 68 5.33 7.61 -22.05
N LEU A 69 5.13 8.60 -21.18
CA LEU A 69 5.72 8.63 -19.84
C LEU A 69 5.23 7.47 -18.96
N ARG A 70 3.93 7.16 -19.02
CA ARG A 70 3.34 6.02 -18.29
C ARG A 70 3.88 4.69 -18.80
N ALA A 71 3.93 4.49 -20.11
CA ALA A 71 4.46 3.28 -20.70
C ALA A 71 5.93 3.05 -20.32
N LYS A 72 6.76 4.10 -20.32
CA LYS A 72 8.16 4.03 -19.85
C LYS A 72 8.26 3.67 -18.37
N ALA A 73 7.40 4.22 -17.53
CA ALA A 73 7.38 3.91 -16.09
C ALA A 73 6.97 2.45 -15.84
N GLU A 74 5.93 1.97 -16.53
CA GLU A 74 5.48 0.58 -16.44
C GLU A 74 6.54 -0.41 -16.91
N ALA A 75 7.19 -0.14 -18.04
CA ALA A 75 8.29 -0.97 -18.55
C ALA A 75 9.46 -1.06 -17.56
N ALA A 76 9.72 0.01 -16.80
CA ALA A 76 10.73 0.05 -15.75
C ALA A 76 10.24 -0.54 -14.40
N GLY A 77 8.95 -0.84 -14.26
CA GLY A 77 8.36 -1.28 -12.99
C GLY A 77 8.29 -0.19 -11.91
N LEU A 78 8.25 1.08 -12.34
CA LEU A 78 8.30 2.27 -11.49
C LEU A 78 7.03 3.10 -11.62
N SER A 79 6.79 3.98 -10.64
CA SER A 79 5.83 5.06 -10.83
C SER A 79 6.42 6.15 -11.73
N ALA A 80 5.58 6.94 -12.41
CA ALA A 80 6.07 8.06 -13.22
C ALA A 80 6.88 9.07 -12.39
N ALA A 81 6.54 9.25 -11.10
CA ALA A 81 7.28 10.10 -10.19
C ALA A 81 8.66 9.51 -9.85
N ASP A 82 8.74 8.21 -9.58
CA ASP A 82 10.01 7.54 -9.29
C ASP A 82 10.93 7.51 -10.50
N LEU A 83 10.38 7.32 -11.71
CA LEU A 83 11.13 7.40 -12.97
C LEU A 83 11.78 8.79 -13.16
N LEU A 84 11.06 9.87 -12.87
CA LEU A 84 11.59 11.23 -12.96
C LEU A 84 12.68 11.49 -11.92
N LEU A 85 12.50 10.98 -10.70
CA LEU A 85 13.48 11.16 -9.63
C LEU A 85 14.75 10.33 -9.85
N GLU A 86 14.63 9.15 -10.48
CA GLU A 86 15.77 8.37 -10.96
C GLU A 86 16.51 9.09 -12.10
N ALA A 87 15.78 9.68 -13.05
CA ALA A 87 16.38 10.49 -14.12
C ALA A 87 17.17 11.69 -13.58
N LEU A 88 16.70 12.28 -12.48
CA LEU A 88 17.38 13.36 -11.76
C LEU A 88 18.47 12.86 -10.79
N ARG A 89 18.72 11.53 -10.74
CA ARG A 89 19.71 10.85 -9.88
C ARG A 89 19.53 11.08 -8.38
N PHE A 90 18.34 11.46 -7.92
CA PHE A 90 18.05 11.66 -6.50
C PHE A 90 17.84 10.35 -5.74
N THR A 91 17.51 9.25 -6.43
CA THR A 91 17.34 7.92 -5.83
C THR A 91 17.62 6.83 -6.85
N GLU A 92 18.35 5.77 -6.48
CA GLU A 92 18.21 4.48 -7.15
C GLU A 92 16.78 4.00 -6.87
N ALA A 93 15.92 4.01 -7.88
CA ALA A 93 14.56 3.56 -7.70
C ALA A 93 14.61 2.08 -7.35
N ARG A 94 14.26 1.74 -6.11
CA ARG A 94 14.22 0.36 -5.62
C ARG A 94 13.20 -0.40 -6.44
N ARG A 95 13.67 -1.07 -7.49
CA ARG A 95 12.84 -1.91 -8.37
C ARG A 95 12.09 -2.89 -7.48
N ARG A 96 10.75 -2.82 -7.50
CA ARG A 96 9.94 -3.78 -6.76
C ARG A 96 10.26 -5.15 -7.35
N LYS A 97 10.81 -6.06 -6.53
CA LYS A 97 10.91 -7.46 -6.94
C LYS A 97 9.51 -7.91 -7.36
N PRO A 98 9.35 -8.53 -8.54
CA PRO A 98 8.07 -9.10 -8.94
C PRO A 98 7.59 -9.97 -7.79
N ILE A 99 6.39 -9.71 -7.28
CA ILE A 99 5.81 -10.55 -6.24
C ILE A 99 5.65 -11.94 -6.88
N PRO A 100 6.25 -13.00 -6.31
CA PRO A 100 6.08 -14.34 -6.81
C PRO A 100 4.58 -14.66 -6.94
N ARG A 101 4.14 -15.04 -8.15
CA ARG A 101 2.74 -15.38 -8.40
C ARG A 101 2.47 -16.76 -7.83
N ALA A 102 1.96 -16.82 -6.59
CA ALA A 102 1.44 -18.04 -6.00
C ALA A 102 -0.03 -18.24 -6.41
N ALA A 103 -0.47 -19.50 -6.50
CA ALA A 103 -1.89 -19.81 -6.71
C ALA A 103 -2.73 -19.19 -5.58
N PRO A 104 -3.81 -18.46 -5.88
CA PRO A 104 -4.60 -17.76 -4.86
C PRO A 104 -5.22 -18.73 -3.83
N GLU A 105 -5.48 -19.97 -4.23
CA GLU A 105 -5.97 -21.03 -3.34
C GLU A 105 -4.93 -21.39 -2.27
N LEU A 106 -3.67 -21.56 -2.68
CA LEU A 106 -2.55 -21.83 -1.77
C LEU A 106 -2.35 -20.67 -0.78
N VAL A 107 -2.40 -19.42 -1.26
CA VAL A 107 -2.30 -18.23 -0.41
C VAL A 107 -3.42 -18.19 0.63
N ARG A 108 -4.66 -18.51 0.24
CA ARG A 108 -5.80 -18.58 1.16
C ARG A 108 -5.66 -19.73 2.16
N ALA A 109 -5.17 -20.89 1.74
CA ALA A 109 -4.96 -22.04 2.63
C ALA A 109 -3.91 -21.73 3.70
N VAL A 110 -2.75 -21.20 3.29
CA VAL A 110 -1.69 -20.77 4.21
C VAL A 110 -2.18 -19.64 5.13
N GLY A 111 -2.95 -18.68 4.60
CA GLY A 111 -3.53 -17.59 5.39
C GLY A 111 -4.47 -18.08 6.50
N ARG A 112 -5.31 -19.10 6.22
CA ARG A 112 -6.18 -19.71 7.23
C ARG A 112 -5.37 -20.41 8.34
N ILE A 113 -4.37 -21.19 7.95
CA ILE A 113 -3.49 -21.88 8.91
C ILE A 113 -2.74 -20.88 9.79
N GLY A 114 -2.17 -19.84 9.19
CA GLY A 114 -1.50 -18.75 9.91
C GLY A 114 -2.46 -18.00 10.85
N GLY A 115 -3.73 -17.83 10.45
CA GLY A 115 -4.78 -17.28 11.30
C GLY A 115 -5.00 -18.09 12.58
N ASN A 116 -5.07 -19.42 12.47
CA ASN A 116 -5.23 -20.33 13.61
C ASN A 116 -4.02 -20.28 14.54
N LEU A 117 -2.80 -20.33 13.99
CA LEU A 117 -1.57 -20.21 14.79
C LEU A 117 -1.51 -18.87 15.54
N ASN A 118 -1.91 -17.78 14.88
CA ASN A 118 -1.96 -16.46 15.50
C ASN A 118 -3.03 -16.38 16.61
N GLN A 119 -4.13 -17.13 16.51
CA GLN A 119 -5.12 -17.22 17.60
C GLN A 119 -4.53 -17.93 18.83
N ILE A 120 -3.83 -19.04 18.64
CA ILE A 120 -3.12 -19.77 19.72
C ILE A 120 -2.10 -18.84 20.39
N ALA A 121 -1.25 -18.18 19.59
CA ALA A 121 -0.26 -17.25 20.10
C ALA A 121 -0.89 -16.09 20.89
N ARG A 122 -1.98 -15.49 20.36
CA ARG A 122 -2.71 -14.43 21.07
C ARG A 122 -3.31 -14.90 22.38
N TRP A 123 -3.88 -16.10 22.42
CA TRP A 123 -4.41 -16.66 23.66
C TRP A 123 -3.31 -16.91 24.69
N LEU A 124 -2.20 -17.54 24.29
CA LEU A 124 -1.04 -17.78 25.16
C LEU A 124 -0.46 -16.49 25.71
N ASN A 125 -0.26 -15.48 24.85
CA ASN A 125 0.29 -14.19 25.25
C ASN A 125 -0.64 -13.45 26.21
N ARG A 126 -1.96 -13.58 26.07
CA ARG A 126 -2.92 -13.02 27.02
C ARG A 126 -2.85 -13.72 28.38
N ALA A 127 -2.84 -15.05 28.40
CA ALA A 127 -2.71 -15.83 29.64
C ALA A 127 -1.39 -15.52 30.37
N ALA A 128 -0.28 -15.41 29.63
CA ALA A 128 1.01 -15.03 30.20
C ALA A 128 1.00 -13.63 30.82
N ARG A 129 0.42 -12.64 30.14
CA ARG A 129 0.28 -11.26 30.66
C ARG A 129 -0.64 -11.17 31.87
N ALA A 130 -1.64 -12.05 31.97
CA ALA A 130 -2.54 -12.13 33.13
C ALA A 130 -1.92 -12.90 34.31
N GLY A 131 -0.73 -13.50 34.16
CA GLY A 131 -0.14 -14.36 35.18
C GLY A 131 -0.81 -15.74 35.30
N GLU A 132 -1.68 -16.10 34.37
CA GLU A 132 -2.46 -17.33 34.36
C GLU A 132 -1.77 -18.47 33.61
N SER A 133 -0.46 -18.38 33.38
CA SER A 133 0.31 -19.39 32.61
C SER A 133 0.16 -20.82 33.16
N ARG A 134 -0.11 -20.97 34.47
CA ARG A 134 -0.35 -22.27 35.11
C ARG A 134 -1.67 -22.94 34.70
N GLN A 135 -2.61 -22.18 34.16
CA GLN A 135 -3.91 -22.68 33.67
C GLN A 135 -3.85 -23.13 32.20
N ILE A 136 -2.71 -22.94 31.52
CA ILE A 136 -2.52 -23.35 30.13
C ILE A 136 -2.37 -24.87 30.08
N ASP A 137 -3.30 -25.55 29.43
CA ASP A 137 -3.16 -26.97 29.09
C ASP A 137 -2.16 -27.13 27.94
N ALA A 138 -0.93 -27.49 28.28
CA ALA A 138 0.15 -27.71 27.32
C ALA A 138 -0.14 -28.87 26.36
N LEU A 139 -0.88 -29.91 26.80
CA LEU A 139 -1.23 -31.04 25.94
C LEU A 139 -2.26 -30.61 24.88
N GLN A 140 -3.25 -29.81 25.28
CA GLN A 140 -4.21 -29.23 24.34
C GLN A 140 -3.52 -28.35 23.29
N VAL A 141 -2.59 -27.49 23.73
CA VAL A 141 -1.81 -26.63 22.82
C VAL A 141 -0.96 -27.47 21.86
N ALA A 142 -0.24 -28.48 22.36
CA ALA A 142 0.57 -29.37 21.55
C ALA A 142 -0.28 -30.11 20.49
N ARG A 143 -1.46 -30.60 20.87
CA ARG A 143 -2.39 -31.24 19.92
C ARG A 143 -2.83 -30.30 18.79
N GLN A 144 -3.11 -29.03 19.11
CA GLN A 144 -3.48 -28.03 18.10
C GLN A 144 -2.30 -27.72 17.16
N LEU A 145 -1.08 -27.62 17.69
CA LEU A 145 0.12 -27.40 16.89
C LEU A 145 0.40 -28.56 15.93
N VAL A 146 0.27 -29.81 16.39
CA VAL A 146 0.41 -31.01 15.54
C VAL A 146 -0.68 -31.03 14.45
N ALA A 147 -1.91 -30.62 14.77
CA ALA A 147 -2.97 -30.52 13.77
C ALA A 147 -2.64 -29.48 12.68
N ILE A 148 -2.08 -28.32 13.07
CA ILE A 148 -1.60 -27.29 12.15
C ILE A 148 -0.46 -27.81 11.26
N GLU A 149 0.51 -28.51 11.84
CA GLU A 149 1.63 -29.12 11.10
C GLU A 149 1.13 -30.09 10.03
N ARG A 150 0.17 -30.97 10.39
CA ARG A 150 -0.46 -31.91 9.45
C ARG A 150 -1.24 -31.22 8.34
N GLN A 151 -1.86 -30.07 8.60
CA GLN A 151 -2.53 -29.26 7.57
C GLN A 151 -1.53 -28.58 6.63
N LEU A 152 -0.34 -28.24 7.12
CA LEU A 152 0.71 -27.55 6.36
C LEU A 152 1.49 -28.51 5.46
N ALA A 153 1.74 -29.75 5.91
CA ALA A 153 2.48 -30.78 5.18
C ALA A 153 2.04 -30.98 3.71
N PRO A 154 0.74 -31.13 3.36
CA PRO A 154 0.33 -31.30 1.98
C PRO A 154 0.56 -30.04 1.12
N LEU A 155 0.44 -28.83 1.71
CA LEU A 155 0.68 -27.57 1.00
C LEU A 155 2.15 -27.39 0.66
N ILE A 156 3.06 -27.78 1.56
CA ILE A 156 4.50 -27.76 1.29
C ILE A 156 4.86 -28.78 0.19
N ALA A 157 4.28 -29.98 0.24
CA ALA A 157 4.48 -31.00 -0.78
C ALA A 157 3.97 -30.55 -2.16
N GLU A 158 2.89 -29.75 -2.22
CA GLU A 158 2.38 -29.16 -3.46
C GLU A 158 3.34 -28.11 -4.04
N VAL A 159 3.95 -27.28 -3.20
CA VAL A 159 4.94 -26.28 -3.65
C VAL A 159 6.24 -26.94 -4.14
N GLY A 160 6.69 -28.02 -3.51
CA GLY A 160 7.94 -28.72 -3.90
C GLY A 160 7.84 -29.55 -5.19
N ARG A 161 6.64 -29.68 -5.78
CA ARG A 161 6.41 -30.37 -7.06
C ARG A 161 6.38 -29.42 -8.27
N CYS A 162 6.51 -28.12 -8.03
CA CYS A 162 6.55 -27.06 -9.04
C CYS A 162 7.99 -26.57 -9.24
#